data_AF-A0A7S2Y8V2-F1
#
_entry.id   AF-A0A7S2Y8V2-F1
#
_cell.length_a   1.000
_cell.length_b   1.000
_cell.length_c   1.000
_cell.angle_alpha   90.00
_cell.angle_beta   90.00
_cell.angle_gamma   90.00
#
_symmetry.space_group_name_H-M   'P 1'
#
loop_
_entity.id
_entity.type
_entity.pdbx_description
1 polymer ?
#
loop_
_entity_poly.entity_id
_entity_poly.type
_entity_poly.pdbx_seq_one_letter_code
_entity_poly.pdbx_strand_id
1 'polypeptide(L)'
;AQQNENHDADLLQEPLGWHKTRPEAYQTTDLQPALDPFTSDERAQLRDWLDRRLGPTVSRLYGVPTFSIRATDMFLARYDATTPEGQTALLRHIDDTDVSFNILLSTNFSGGGTRFFNRLQQRLDQQNTDAGMFHHAQPQQAGTVLLHNSQIEHEGYPIQSGTRFILVGFLTLDRRDPWTGVSTGMSWFASWGNFQWTQVRLREF
;
A
#
# COMPACT_ATOMS: atom_id res chain seq x y z
N ALA A 1 34.21 -9.51 33.35
CA ALA A 1 34.02 -9.00 31.98
C ALA A 1 33.88 -10.21 31.06
N GLN A 2 33.02 -10.15 30.03
CA GLN A 2 32.69 -11.20 29.05
C GLN A 2 31.63 -12.24 29.46
N GLN A 3 30.38 -11.79 29.59
CA GLN A 3 29.18 -12.57 29.24
C GLN A 3 28.08 -11.56 28.90
N ASN A 4 28.02 -11.02 27.67
CA ASN A 4 26.88 -10.22 27.16
C ASN A 4 27.01 -9.86 25.66
N GLU A 5 27.44 -10.79 24.79
CA GLU A 5 27.57 -10.47 23.34
C GLU A 5 26.84 -11.43 22.38
N ASN A 6 26.14 -12.46 22.86
CA ASN A 6 25.57 -13.49 21.96
C ASN A 6 24.04 -13.52 21.83
N HIS A 7 23.31 -12.50 22.31
CA HIS A 7 21.83 -12.49 22.21
C HIS A 7 21.26 -11.63 21.06
N ASP A 8 22.08 -10.81 20.39
CA ASP A 8 21.59 -9.92 19.31
C ASP A 8 21.78 -10.48 17.89
N ALA A 9 22.49 -11.60 17.73
CA ALA A 9 22.86 -12.12 16.41
C ALA A 9 21.75 -12.91 15.69
N ASP A 10 20.65 -13.25 16.35
CA ASP A 10 19.62 -14.17 15.84
C ASP A 10 18.31 -13.47 15.40
N LEU A 11 18.24 -12.14 15.49
CA LEU A 11 17.03 -11.36 15.17
C LEU A 11 16.97 -10.86 13.71
N LEU A 12 17.95 -11.17 12.86
CA LEU A 12 18.11 -10.57 11.53
C LEU A 12 18.40 -11.59 10.41
N GLN A 13 17.89 -12.83 10.52
CA GLN A 13 17.88 -13.67 9.32
C GLN A 13 16.81 -13.14 8.35
N GLU A 14 17.20 -12.89 7.10
CA GLU A 14 16.22 -12.53 6.07
C GLU A 14 15.18 -13.66 5.95
N PRO A 15 13.88 -13.34 5.97
CA PRO A 15 12.86 -14.35 5.82
C PRO A 15 13.00 -15.06 4.46
N LEU A 16 12.95 -16.38 4.49
CA LEU A 16 12.90 -17.21 3.29
C LEU A 16 11.57 -16.98 2.57
N GLY A 17 11.57 -16.97 1.24
CA GLY A 17 10.34 -16.93 0.44
C GLY A 17 10.09 -15.67 -0.40
N TRP A 18 11.10 -14.82 -0.64
CA TRP A 18 10.92 -13.69 -1.55
C TRP A 18 10.63 -14.19 -2.97
N HIS A 19 9.45 -13.86 -3.48
CA HIS A 19 8.96 -14.39 -4.76
C HIS A 19 8.36 -13.29 -5.63
N LYS A 20 8.36 -13.52 -6.96
CA LYS A 20 7.64 -12.72 -7.97
C LYS A 20 6.52 -13.57 -8.58
N THR A 21 5.58 -14.00 -7.76
CA THR A 21 4.58 -15.02 -8.12
C THR A 21 3.21 -14.43 -8.46
N ARG A 22 3.03 -13.11 -8.34
CA ARG A 22 1.75 -12.45 -8.63
C ARG A 22 1.43 -12.53 -10.13
N PRO A 23 0.23 -13.01 -10.53
CA PRO A 23 -0.13 -13.17 -11.95
C PRO A 23 -0.39 -11.85 -12.70
N GLU A 24 -0.22 -10.70 -12.05
CA GLU A 24 -0.50 -9.37 -12.61
C GLU A 24 0.70 -8.77 -13.34
N ALA A 25 0.43 -7.77 -14.19
CA ALA A 25 1.46 -7.07 -14.99
C ALA A 25 2.50 -6.30 -14.15
N TYR A 26 2.24 -6.07 -12.87
CA TYR A 26 3.01 -5.20 -11.97
C TYR A 26 3.54 -5.97 -10.76
N GLN A 27 4.40 -6.96 -11.01
CA GLN A 27 4.93 -7.83 -9.95
C GLN A 27 5.90 -7.10 -9.03
N THR A 28 5.73 -7.33 -7.74
CA THR A 28 6.72 -7.02 -6.70
C THR A 28 7.47 -8.28 -6.27
N THR A 29 8.71 -8.11 -5.82
CA THR A 29 9.38 -9.09 -4.96
C THR A 29 8.77 -8.97 -3.56
N ASP A 30 7.91 -9.91 -3.17
CA ASP A 30 7.12 -9.79 -1.95
C ASP A 30 6.97 -11.08 -1.13
N LEU A 31 6.45 -10.88 0.08
CA LEU A 31 5.96 -11.89 1.02
C LEU A 31 4.52 -11.58 1.41
N GLN A 32 3.66 -12.58 1.44
CA GLN A 32 2.24 -12.50 1.75
C GLN A 32 1.97 -13.11 3.13
N PRO A 33 1.56 -12.32 4.14
CA PRO A 33 1.24 -12.84 5.47
C PRO A 33 0.24 -14.01 5.49
N ALA A 34 -0.62 -14.11 4.48
CA ALA A 34 -1.62 -15.16 4.35
C ALA A 34 -1.07 -16.48 3.77
N LEU A 35 -0.04 -16.45 2.94
CA LEU A 35 0.45 -17.62 2.18
C LEU A 35 1.86 -18.06 2.59
N ASP A 36 2.70 -17.10 2.98
CA ASP A 36 4.10 -17.31 3.35
C ASP A 36 4.22 -17.66 4.85
N PRO A 37 5.40 -18.11 5.34
CA PRO A 37 5.52 -18.80 6.62
C PRO A 37 5.51 -17.86 7.83
N PHE A 38 4.50 -17.00 7.92
CA PHE A 38 4.16 -16.26 9.13
C PHE A 38 3.46 -17.19 10.11
N THR A 39 3.77 -17.04 11.39
CA THR A 39 3.10 -17.75 12.47
C THR A 39 1.69 -17.20 12.72
N SER A 40 0.86 -17.95 13.45
CA SER A 40 -0.46 -17.45 13.90
C SER A 40 -0.34 -16.18 14.74
N ASP A 41 0.70 -16.10 15.55
CA ASP A 41 0.90 -15.04 16.53
C ASP A 41 1.36 -13.75 15.85
N GLU A 42 2.26 -13.85 14.87
CA GLU A 42 2.67 -12.72 14.03
C GLU A 42 1.49 -12.16 13.23
N ARG A 43 0.67 -13.02 12.62
CA ARG A 43 -0.56 -12.59 11.94
C ARG A 43 -1.54 -11.91 12.89
N ALA A 44 -1.72 -12.46 14.10
CA ALA A 44 -2.60 -11.89 15.11
C ALA A 44 -2.11 -10.52 15.59
N GLN A 45 -0.79 -10.35 15.75
CA GLN A 45 -0.16 -9.09 16.13
C GLN A 45 -0.29 -8.04 15.02
N LEU A 46 -0.02 -8.41 13.77
CA LEU A 46 -0.21 -7.53 12.61
C LEU A 46 -1.66 -7.05 12.55
N ARG A 47 -2.64 -7.96 12.66
CA ARG A 47 -4.05 -7.61 12.72
C ARG A 47 -4.35 -6.61 13.83
N ASP A 48 -3.86 -6.85 15.06
CA ASP A 48 -4.09 -5.95 16.19
C ASP A 48 -3.53 -4.53 15.95
N TRP A 49 -2.34 -4.42 15.33
CA TRP A 49 -1.79 -3.13 14.96
C TRP A 49 -2.62 -2.40 13.91
N LEU A 50 -3.08 -3.11 12.87
CA LEU A 50 -3.88 -2.55 11.80
C LEU A 50 -5.26 -2.12 12.31
N ASP A 51 -5.94 -2.96 13.09
CA ASP A 51 -7.26 -2.67 13.63
C ASP A 51 -7.23 -1.48 14.60
N ARG A 52 -6.17 -1.37 15.42
CA ARG A 52 -6.05 -0.27 16.40
C ARG A 52 -5.62 1.06 15.80
N ARG A 53 -4.89 1.05 14.68
CA ARG A 53 -4.27 2.27 14.12
C ARG A 53 -4.73 2.59 12.71
N LEU A 54 -4.61 1.64 11.79
CA LEU A 54 -4.91 1.89 10.38
C LEU A 54 -6.41 2.05 10.16
N GLY A 55 -7.24 1.13 10.67
CA GLY A 55 -8.69 1.18 10.53
C GLY A 55 -9.30 2.52 10.95
N PRO A 56 -9.03 3.02 12.19
CA PRO A 56 -9.49 4.32 12.64
C PRO A 56 -8.95 5.50 11.80
N THR A 57 -7.71 5.39 11.30
CA THR A 57 -7.11 6.43 10.45
C THR A 57 -7.84 6.52 9.11
N VAL A 58 -8.07 5.39 8.45
CA VAL A 58 -8.83 5.32 7.19
C VAL A 58 -10.26 5.81 7.41
N SER A 59 -10.91 5.33 8.48
CA SER A 59 -12.26 5.76 8.86
C SER A 59 -12.38 7.28 8.99
N ARG A 60 -11.41 7.92 9.68
CA ARG A 60 -11.37 9.37 9.87
C ARG A 60 -11.08 10.13 8.57
N LEU A 61 -10.14 9.66 7.76
CA LEU A 61 -9.73 10.36 6.54
C LEU A 61 -10.78 10.29 5.42
N TYR A 62 -11.45 9.15 5.30
CA TYR A 62 -12.43 8.91 4.23
C TYR A 62 -13.89 9.08 4.69
N GLY A 63 -14.13 9.25 5.99
CA GLY A 63 -15.48 9.42 6.55
C GLY A 63 -16.33 8.15 6.45
N VAL A 64 -15.69 6.97 6.59
CA VAL A 64 -16.35 5.65 6.48
C VAL A 64 -16.30 4.90 7.81
N PRO A 65 -17.26 4.02 8.12
CA PRO A 65 -17.18 3.18 9.31
C PRO A 65 -15.99 2.23 9.26
N THR A 66 -15.33 2.00 10.39
CA THR A 66 -14.24 1.01 10.49
C THR A 66 -14.68 -0.38 10.07
N PHE A 67 -15.90 -0.78 10.44
CA PHE A 67 -16.52 -2.06 10.07
C PHE A 67 -16.79 -2.24 8.58
N SER A 68 -16.70 -1.16 7.79
CA SER A 68 -16.81 -1.28 6.33
C SER A 68 -15.48 -1.54 5.63
N ILE A 69 -14.37 -1.45 6.35
CA ILE A 69 -13.03 -1.57 5.77
C ILE A 69 -12.64 -3.03 5.81
N ARG A 70 -12.37 -3.61 4.65
CA ARG A 70 -11.85 -4.97 4.52
C ARG A 70 -10.55 -4.94 3.74
N ALA A 71 -9.50 -5.53 4.30
CA ALA A 71 -8.29 -5.81 3.53
C ALA A 71 -8.56 -6.97 2.57
N THR A 72 -8.44 -6.72 1.27
CA THR A 72 -8.52 -7.75 0.23
C THR A 72 -7.20 -8.47 0.05
N ASP A 73 -6.11 -7.72 0.15
CA ASP A 73 -4.75 -8.23 0.01
C ASP A 73 -3.79 -7.40 0.84
N MET A 74 -2.74 -8.04 1.35
CA MET A 74 -1.66 -7.41 2.08
C MET A 74 -0.36 -8.18 1.83
N PHE A 75 0.73 -7.45 1.65
CA PHE A 75 2.03 -8.04 1.39
C PHE A 75 3.17 -7.11 1.77
N LEU A 76 4.29 -7.70 2.13
CA LEU A 76 5.55 -7.01 2.38
C LEU A 76 6.32 -6.95 1.06
N ALA A 77 6.50 -5.77 0.49
CA ALA A 77 7.31 -5.59 -0.71
C ALA A 77 8.75 -5.22 -0.34
N ARG A 78 9.71 -5.80 -1.05
CA ARG A 78 11.14 -5.49 -0.97
C ARG A 78 11.60 -4.83 -2.25
N TYR A 79 12.21 -3.65 -2.10
CA TYR A 79 13.03 -3.04 -3.12
C TYR A 79 14.49 -3.11 -2.71
N ASP A 80 15.36 -3.52 -3.62
CA ASP A 80 16.77 -3.76 -3.34
C ASP A 80 17.65 -3.16 -4.42
N ALA A 81 18.55 -2.25 -4.01
CA ALA A 81 19.57 -1.65 -4.86
C ALA A 81 20.98 -2.18 -4.54
N THR A 82 21.10 -3.17 -3.65
CA THR A 82 22.40 -3.78 -3.27
C THR A 82 22.85 -4.86 -4.26
N THR A 83 21.92 -5.39 -5.07
CA THR A 83 22.17 -6.43 -6.08
C THR A 83 21.76 -5.95 -7.46
N PRO A 84 22.47 -6.32 -8.54
CA PRO A 84 22.11 -5.93 -9.91
C PRO A 84 20.73 -6.42 -10.36
N GLU A 85 20.27 -7.55 -9.84
CA GLU A 85 18.98 -8.19 -10.16
C GLU A 85 17.83 -7.71 -9.24
N GLY A 86 18.16 -6.90 -8.24
CA GLY A 86 17.22 -6.34 -7.27
C GLY A 86 16.17 -5.46 -7.95
N GLN A 87 14.91 -5.59 -7.51
CA GLN A 87 13.86 -4.68 -7.95
C GLN A 87 14.02 -3.34 -7.23
N THR A 88 14.28 -2.25 -7.96
CA THR A 88 14.47 -0.93 -7.34
C THR A 88 13.23 -0.04 -7.43
N ALA A 89 12.31 -0.37 -8.33
CA ALA A 89 11.14 0.44 -8.68
C ALA A 89 9.92 -0.43 -9.02
N LEU A 90 8.76 0.21 -9.14
CA LEU A 90 7.55 -0.42 -9.67
C LEU A 90 6.96 0.50 -10.73
N LEU A 91 6.64 -0.07 -11.90
CA LEU A 91 6.10 0.67 -13.03
C LEU A 91 4.78 1.34 -12.69
N ARG A 92 4.42 2.35 -13.46
CA ARG A 92 3.20 3.12 -13.29
C ARG A 92 1.95 2.26 -13.51
N HIS A 93 0.99 2.36 -12.59
CA HIS A 93 -0.26 1.58 -12.59
C HIS A 93 -1.36 2.27 -11.76
N ILE A 94 -2.54 1.64 -11.75
CA ILE A 94 -3.60 1.85 -10.78
C ILE A 94 -3.87 0.53 -10.06
N ASP A 95 -4.40 0.61 -8.85
CA ASP A 95 -4.79 -0.59 -8.09
C ASP A 95 -6.29 -0.85 -8.28
N ASP A 96 -6.69 -2.12 -8.37
CA ASP A 96 -8.09 -2.53 -8.55
C ASP A 96 -8.82 -2.69 -7.20
N THR A 97 -8.79 -1.65 -6.37
CA THR A 97 -9.51 -1.59 -5.09
C THR A 97 -10.06 -0.18 -4.80
N ASP A 98 -10.54 0.10 -3.57
CA ASP A 98 -11.07 1.41 -3.20
C ASP A 98 -9.97 2.31 -2.60
N VAL A 99 -9.20 1.77 -1.66
CA VAL A 99 -8.13 2.47 -0.95
C VAL A 99 -6.89 1.59 -0.89
N SER A 100 -5.77 2.16 -1.28
CA SER A 100 -4.46 1.53 -1.16
C SER A 100 -3.65 2.23 -0.07
N PHE A 101 -2.81 1.45 0.61
CA PHE A 101 -1.86 2.00 1.55
C PHE A 101 -0.47 1.37 1.37
N ASN A 102 0.55 2.14 1.70
CA ASN A 102 1.87 1.60 1.99
C ASN A 102 2.44 2.18 3.29
N ILE A 103 3.04 1.33 4.12
CA ILE A 103 3.71 1.71 5.36
C ILE A 103 5.20 1.49 5.18
N LEU A 104 6.00 2.53 5.43
CA LEU A 104 7.45 2.40 5.40
C LEU A 104 7.93 1.57 6.59
N LEU A 105 8.74 0.53 6.36
CA LEU A 105 9.24 -0.36 7.42
C LEU A 105 10.76 -0.27 7.63
N SER A 106 11.51 0.25 6.67
CA SER A 106 12.96 0.45 6.80
C SER A 106 13.36 1.91 6.58
N THR A 107 14.60 2.25 6.94
CA THR A 107 15.18 3.59 6.75
C THR A 107 16.57 3.56 6.10
N ASN A 108 17.16 2.37 5.93
CA ASN A 108 18.52 2.20 5.42
C ASN A 108 18.54 2.09 3.89
N PHE A 109 18.05 3.13 3.20
CA PHE A 109 18.06 3.25 1.74
C PHE A 109 18.05 4.73 1.32
N SER A 110 18.34 5.01 0.05
CA SER A 110 18.20 6.36 -0.53
C SER A 110 17.30 6.38 -1.77
N GLY A 111 16.73 7.55 -2.08
CA GLY A 111 15.75 7.70 -3.14
C GLY A 111 14.39 7.10 -2.76
N GLY A 112 13.69 6.52 -3.74
CA GLY A 112 12.43 5.85 -3.48
C GLY A 112 11.21 6.78 -3.33
N GLY A 113 10.19 6.24 -2.67
CA GLY A 113 8.90 6.89 -2.49
C GLY A 113 7.86 6.44 -3.51
N THR A 114 6.79 7.23 -3.62
CA THR A 114 5.66 7.00 -4.53
C THR A 114 5.36 8.31 -5.27
N ARG A 115 5.34 8.26 -6.59
CA ARG A 115 4.93 9.40 -7.42
C ARG A 115 3.49 9.22 -7.88
N PHE A 116 2.73 10.30 -7.92
CA PHE A 116 1.33 10.33 -8.31
C PHE A 116 1.11 11.22 -9.52
N PHE A 117 0.25 10.75 -10.43
CA PHE A 117 0.06 11.34 -11.74
C PHE A 117 -1.40 11.73 -12.00
N ASN A 118 -1.57 12.83 -12.72
CA ASN A 118 -2.85 13.32 -13.16
C ASN A 118 -3.20 12.70 -14.52
N ARG A 119 -4.29 11.91 -14.52
CA ARG A 119 -4.83 11.24 -15.72
C ARG A 119 -5.13 12.20 -16.88
N LEU A 120 -5.45 13.47 -16.61
CA LEU A 120 -5.77 14.44 -17.66
C LEU A 120 -4.52 14.93 -18.41
N GLN A 121 -3.40 15.09 -17.69
CA GLN A 121 -2.19 15.70 -18.24
C GLN A 121 -1.37 14.71 -19.08
N GLN A 122 -1.45 13.41 -18.78
CA GLN A 122 -0.77 12.37 -19.56
C GLN A 122 -1.21 12.32 -21.03
N ARG A 123 -2.46 12.66 -21.34
CA ARG A 123 -2.95 12.66 -22.73
C ARG A 123 -2.29 13.74 -23.60
N LEU A 124 -1.75 14.77 -22.98
CA LEU A 124 -1.25 15.96 -23.67
C LEU A 124 0.24 15.86 -24.03
N ASP A 125 1.02 15.06 -23.31
CA ASP A 125 2.46 14.98 -23.52
C ASP A 125 3.00 13.55 -23.29
N GLN A 126 2.85 12.71 -24.31
CA GLN A 126 3.26 11.30 -24.29
C GLN A 126 4.79 11.11 -24.39
N GLN A 127 5.56 12.18 -24.62
CA GLN A 127 7.01 12.10 -24.77
C GLN A 127 7.77 12.41 -23.47
N ASN A 128 7.10 13.02 -22.49
CA ASN A 128 7.69 13.36 -21.21
C ASN A 128 7.19 12.39 -20.12
N THR A 129 8.08 11.56 -19.59
CA THR A 129 7.73 10.54 -18.59
C THR A 129 7.29 11.14 -17.25
N ASP A 130 7.68 12.39 -16.95
CA ASP A 130 7.23 13.12 -15.77
C ASP A 130 5.95 13.95 -16.03
N ALA A 131 5.43 13.96 -17.27
CA ALA A 131 4.22 14.69 -17.60
C ALA A 131 3.04 14.23 -16.73
N GLY A 132 2.42 15.20 -16.07
CA GLY A 132 1.29 14.96 -15.19
C GLY A 132 1.64 14.51 -13.78
N MET A 133 2.91 14.37 -13.40
CA MET A 133 3.25 14.19 -11.99
C MET A 133 2.76 15.41 -11.20
N PHE A 134 1.96 15.19 -10.16
CA PHE A 134 1.49 16.26 -9.29
C PHE A 134 1.99 16.13 -7.85
N HIS A 135 2.50 14.95 -7.47
CA HIS A 135 3.04 14.73 -6.14
C HIS A 135 4.10 13.62 -6.13
N HIS A 136 5.10 13.77 -5.26
CA HIS A 136 6.10 12.74 -4.95
C HIS A 136 6.18 12.59 -3.43
N ALA A 137 5.56 11.55 -2.90
CA ALA A 137 5.59 11.24 -1.48
C ALA A 137 6.85 10.43 -1.15
N GLN A 138 7.67 10.94 -0.22
CA GLN A 138 8.90 10.28 0.23
C GLN A 138 8.92 10.19 1.75
N PRO A 139 8.17 9.27 2.37
CA PRO A 139 8.25 9.03 3.80
C PRO A 139 9.69 8.74 4.23
N GLN A 140 10.19 9.41 5.27
CA GLN A 140 11.55 9.24 5.79
C GLN A 140 11.60 8.48 7.12
N GLN A 141 10.44 8.32 7.78
CA GLN A 141 10.33 7.70 9.09
C GLN A 141 9.60 6.37 8.99
N ALA A 142 10.20 5.29 9.51
CA ALA A 142 9.54 3.99 9.62
C ALA A 142 8.24 4.10 10.44
N GLY A 143 7.22 3.36 10.00
CA GLY A 143 5.85 3.42 10.50
C GLY A 143 4.99 4.52 9.86
N THR A 144 5.55 5.38 9.02
CA THR A 144 4.76 6.37 8.27
C THR A 144 3.91 5.65 7.23
N VAL A 145 2.61 5.93 7.22
CA VAL A 145 1.64 5.41 6.24
C VAL A 145 1.36 6.45 5.16
N LEU A 146 1.38 6.02 3.91
CA LEU A 146 0.82 6.72 2.77
C LEU A 146 -0.51 6.06 2.42
N LEU A 147 -1.58 6.84 2.44
CA LEU A 147 -2.93 6.42 2.07
C LEU A 147 -3.36 7.17 0.82
N HIS A 148 -3.94 6.47 -0.16
CA HIS A 148 -4.47 7.09 -1.36
C HIS A 148 -5.65 6.30 -1.93
N ASN A 149 -6.45 6.98 -2.76
CA ASN A 149 -7.43 6.30 -3.59
C ASN A 149 -6.69 5.44 -4.63
N SER A 150 -7.13 4.19 -4.77
CA SER A 150 -6.50 3.17 -5.62
C SER A 150 -6.57 3.49 -7.12
N GLN A 151 -7.56 4.29 -7.55
CA GLN A 151 -7.72 4.73 -8.93
C GLN A 151 -6.83 5.93 -9.30
N ILE A 152 -6.01 6.43 -8.37
CA ILE A 152 -4.98 7.40 -8.68
C ILE A 152 -3.79 6.65 -9.27
N GLU A 153 -3.39 7.08 -10.45
CA GLU A 153 -2.23 6.51 -11.13
C GLU A 153 -0.95 6.89 -10.39
N HIS A 154 -0.13 5.88 -10.12
CA HIS A 154 1.06 6.04 -9.31
C HIS A 154 2.15 5.03 -9.70
N GLU A 155 3.37 5.28 -9.24
CA GLU A 155 4.52 4.39 -9.48
C GLU A 155 5.41 4.35 -8.23
N GLY A 156 6.15 3.24 -8.06
CA GLY A 156 7.20 3.12 -7.07
C GLY A 156 8.48 3.74 -7.62
N TYR A 157 8.87 4.91 -7.12
CA TYR A 157 10.06 5.59 -7.62
C TYR A 157 11.33 4.79 -7.26
N PRO A 158 12.36 4.73 -8.12
CA PRO A 158 13.54 3.92 -7.86
C PRO A 158 14.26 4.31 -6.57
N ILE A 159 14.63 3.32 -5.76
CA ILE A 159 15.69 3.49 -4.77
C ILE A 159 17.06 3.47 -5.45
N GLN A 160 18.02 4.20 -4.88
CA GLN A 160 19.37 4.36 -5.44
C GLN A 160 20.42 3.56 -4.67
N SER A 161 20.16 3.26 -3.40
CA SER A 161 21.06 2.45 -2.56
C SER A 161 20.27 1.78 -1.43
N GLY A 162 20.82 0.70 -0.87
CA GLY A 162 20.25 -0.02 0.26
C GLY A 162 19.01 -0.84 -0.08
N THR A 163 18.20 -1.13 0.94
CA THR A 163 17.01 -1.99 0.83
C THR A 163 15.81 -1.33 1.51
N ARG A 164 14.74 -1.17 0.74
CA ARG A 164 13.48 -0.58 1.19
C ARG A 164 12.43 -1.66 1.37
N PHE A 165 11.89 -1.75 2.58
CA PHE A 165 10.76 -2.60 2.91
C PHE A 165 9.52 -1.75 3.15
N ILE A 166 8.40 -2.16 2.54
CA ILE A 166 7.09 -1.53 2.79
C ILE A 166 6.02 -2.60 2.99
N LEU A 167 5.10 -2.38 3.94
CA LEU A 167 3.86 -3.13 3.99
C LEU A 167 2.86 -2.45 3.06
N VAL A 168 2.41 -3.15 2.04
CA VAL A 168 1.36 -2.72 1.13
C VAL A 168 0.06 -3.43 1.50
N GLY A 169 -1.06 -2.73 1.38
CA GLY A 169 -2.35 -3.39 1.44
C GLY A 169 -3.40 -2.67 0.62
N PHE A 170 -4.31 -3.49 0.11
CA PHE A 170 -5.44 -3.07 -0.69
C PHE A 170 -6.72 -3.25 0.13
N LEU A 171 -7.52 -2.20 0.19
CA LEU A 171 -8.72 -2.13 1.02
C LEU A 171 -9.95 -1.94 0.12
N THR A 172 -10.98 -2.73 0.41
CA THR A 172 -12.32 -2.54 -0.11
C THR A 172 -13.23 -1.97 0.96
N LEU A 173 -14.14 -1.10 0.55
CA LEU A 173 -15.16 -0.48 1.38
C LEU A 173 -16.51 -1.15 1.12
N ASP A 174 -16.89 -2.07 2.00
CA ASP A 174 -18.12 -2.85 1.83
C ASP A 174 -19.31 -2.20 2.54
N ARG A 175 -20.44 -2.06 1.84
CA ARG A 175 -21.70 -1.61 2.46
C ARG A 175 -22.36 -2.67 3.33
N ARG A 176 -22.12 -3.94 2.99
CA ARG A 176 -22.59 -5.11 3.71
C ARG A 176 -21.40 -6.04 3.87
N ASP A 177 -21.23 -6.56 5.06
CA ASP A 177 -20.23 -7.58 5.31
C ASP A 177 -20.48 -8.78 4.38
N PRO A 178 -19.48 -9.23 3.61
CA PRO A 178 -19.71 -10.21 2.54
C PRO A 178 -20.01 -11.62 3.08
N TRP A 179 -19.73 -11.91 4.35
CA TRP A 179 -19.99 -13.22 4.95
C TRP A 179 -21.32 -13.29 5.69
N THR A 180 -21.68 -12.23 6.40
CA THR A 180 -22.88 -12.16 7.24
C THR A 180 -24.04 -11.42 6.56
N GLY A 181 -23.76 -10.62 5.53
CA GLY A 181 -24.73 -9.77 4.85
C GLY A 181 -25.22 -8.57 5.68
N VAL A 182 -24.71 -8.41 6.90
CA VAL A 182 -25.07 -7.35 7.84
C VAL A 182 -24.56 -6.00 7.32
N SER A 183 -25.35 -4.95 7.50
CA SER A 183 -24.94 -3.58 7.15
C SER A 183 -23.71 -3.17 7.95
N THR A 184 -22.72 -2.59 7.28
CA THR A 184 -21.48 -2.09 7.91
C THR A 184 -21.65 -0.67 8.49
N GLY A 185 -22.86 -0.12 8.41
CA GLY A 185 -23.16 1.27 8.80
C GLY A 185 -22.80 2.30 7.73
N MET A 186 -22.29 1.86 6.57
CA MET A 186 -22.00 2.76 5.46
C MET A 186 -23.30 3.26 4.85
N SER A 187 -23.49 4.58 4.87
CA SER A 187 -24.69 5.19 4.30
C SER A 187 -24.72 5.00 2.77
N TRP A 188 -25.93 4.94 2.20
CA TRP A 188 -26.10 4.90 0.75
C TRP A 188 -25.44 6.11 0.05
N PHE A 189 -25.43 7.28 0.71
CA PHE A 189 -24.78 8.49 0.21
C PHE A 189 -23.24 8.41 0.24
N ALA A 190 -22.64 7.71 1.20
CA ALA A 190 -21.20 7.52 1.26
C ALA A 190 -20.69 6.56 0.16
N SER A 191 -21.54 5.64 -0.30
CA SER A 191 -21.18 4.64 -1.31
C SER A 191 -21.61 5.00 -2.74
N TRP A 192 -22.91 5.23 -2.96
CA TRP A 192 -23.52 5.32 -4.30
C TRP A 192 -24.12 6.70 -4.57
N GLY A 193 -24.66 7.33 -3.53
CA GLY A 193 -25.24 8.67 -3.59
C GLY A 193 -24.23 9.80 -3.39
N ASN A 194 -22.91 9.54 -3.49
CA ASN A 194 -21.92 10.60 -3.33
C ASN A 194 -22.03 11.55 -4.53
N PHE A 195 -22.56 12.75 -4.28
CA PHE A 195 -22.93 13.73 -5.30
C PHE A 195 -21.77 14.25 -6.16
N GLN A 196 -20.52 13.84 -5.91
CA GLN A 196 -19.43 14.04 -6.87
C GLN A 196 -19.74 13.36 -8.22
N TRP A 197 -20.41 12.21 -8.23
CA TRP A 197 -20.84 11.53 -9.48
C TRP A 197 -21.92 12.32 -10.23
N THR A 198 -22.84 12.95 -9.50
CA THR A 198 -23.88 13.81 -10.09
C THR A 198 -23.36 15.17 -10.52
N GLN A 199 -22.36 15.73 -9.83
CA GLN A 199 -21.73 17.00 -10.23
C GLN A 199 -20.93 16.89 -11.54
N VAL A 200 -20.30 15.74 -11.82
CA VAL A 200 -19.64 15.50 -13.11
C VAL A 200 -20.65 15.39 -14.24
N ARG A 201 -21.78 14.68 -14.04
CA ARG A 201 -22.83 14.56 -15.08
C ARG A 201 -23.70 15.80 -15.27
N LEU A 202 -23.93 16.59 -14.23
CA LEU A 202 -24.75 17.82 -14.31
C LEU A 202 -23.97 19.02 -14.83
N ARG A 203 -22.64 18.95 -14.92
CA ARG A 203 -21.81 19.95 -15.63
C ARG A 203 -21.72 19.71 -17.13
N GLU A 204 -22.30 18.62 -17.64
CA GLU A 204 -22.40 18.31 -19.08
C GLU A 204 -23.79 18.64 -19.66
N PHE A 205 -24.61 19.43 -18.96
CA PHE A 205 -25.86 20.02 -19.46
C PHE A 205 -25.85 21.55 -19.33
#